data_AF-A0A2G8K383-F1
#
_entry.id   AF-A0A2G8K383-F1
#
_cell.length_a   1.000
_cell.length_b   1.000
_cell.length_c   1.000
_cell.angle_alpha   90.00
_cell.angle_beta   90.00
_cell.angle_gamma   90.00
#
_symmetry.space_group_name_H-M   'P 1'
#
loop_
_entity.id
_entity.type
_entity.pdbx_description
1 polymer ?
#
loop_
_entity_poly.entity_id
_entity_poly.type
_entity_poly.pdbx_seq_one_letter_code
_entity_poly.pdbx_strand_id
1 'polypeptide(L)'
;CSVLCGLGVKNRSVTCLDEYHDVMPDSECPEPKPKAVRKCARAPCAKWVAGSWSQCSVTCGKGQMFRPVLCVGDGQIMEDGVCRVRRSNKPPSVKRCTVGECPRFKWYKDEWGECSQTCGGGERFRDILCQDRDNNEFIEESYCSNRRKPHASMGCNKDPCHLQRARWNSGQWSECSKHVTLGYKSGRLYVRLSARKCSATCGLGTQIRQVECQDRYGSRTSEDSCRVPAIKQYNRDCTLRPQSSCKDLQHLGNISEDGEYRLLIKGQFINIFCHQMSSTNPQEFLTLPQDIENFSEIYSKRLLAPLQCPYKGRRNDSCACTNAGHQEAGLTTFSKVRLNITTLEIITTDSTFARVRNGVFVPFATAGDCYSAEDCPQGNFRINLRDTGFTISSEAEWTTQGYAVSKTIDTSESNQLIRGHCGGYCGVCLPSRLKGRVLPLDVL
;
A
#
# COMPACT_ATOMS: atom_id res chain seq x y z
N CYS A 1 -28.30 45.81 -35.21
CA CYS A 1 -28.40 46.21 -33.79
C CYS A 1 -26.97 46.50 -33.38
N SER A 2 -26.69 47.65 -32.77
CA SER A 2 -25.33 48.13 -32.49
C SER A 2 -24.52 47.22 -31.55
N VAL A 3 -25.18 46.25 -30.92
CA VAL A 3 -24.56 45.24 -30.05
C VAL A 3 -24.85 43.84 -30.57
N LEU A 4 -23.92 42.91 -30.31
CA LEU A 4 -24.08 41.48 -30.65
C LEU A 4 -24.99 40.73 -29.67
N CYS A 5 -25.05 41.16 -28.41
CA CYS A 5 -25.87 40.62 -27.31
C CYS A 5 -26.34 41.78 -26.40
N GLY A 6 -27.42 41.58 -25.65
CA GLY A 6 -27.98 42.58 -24.73
C GLY A 6 -28.71 43.74 -25.44
N LEU A 7 -28.78 44.89 -24.78
CA LEU A 7 -29.49 46.07 -25.28
C LEU A 7 -28.60 46.92 -26.20
N GLY A 8 -29.15 47.33 -27.34
CA GLY A 8 -28.50 48.27 -28.26
C GLY A 8 -29.51 49.05 -29.09
N VAL A 9 -29.05 49.64 -30.19
CA VAL A 9 -29.86 50.48 -31.08
C VAL A 9 -29.72 50.06 -32.54
N LYS A 10 -30.77 50.23 -33.33
CA LYS A 10 -30.74 50.15 -34.81
C LYS A 10 -31.02 51.56 -35.34
N ASN A 11 -30.18 52.00 -36.27
CA ASN A 11 -30.34 53.28 -36.95
C ASN A 11 -30.89 53.03 -38.36
N ARG A 12 -31.76 53.93 -38.84
CA ARG A 12 -32.20 54.03 -40.23
C ARG A 12 -32.08 55.48 -40.68
N SER A 13 -31.79 55.71 -41.96
CA SER A 13 -31.95 57.02 -42.56
C SER A 13 -33.43 57.34 -42.71
N VAL A 14 -33.80 58.60 -42.48
CA VAL A 14 -35.16 59.12 -42.65
C VAL A 14 -35.02 60.45 -43.37
N THR A 15 -35.51 60.51 -44.60
CA THR A 15 -35.44 61.66 -45.50
C THR A 15 -36.85 62.01 -45.96
N CYS A 16 -37.18 63.31 -46.01
CA CYS A 16 -38.43 63.81 -46.58
C CYS A 16 -38.30 63.79 -48.10
N LEU A 17 -39.28 63.21 -48.80
CA LEU A 17 -39.30 63.09 -50.26
C LEU A 17 -40.58 63.71 -50.81
N ASP A 18 -40.52 64.39 -51.95
CA ASP A 18 -41.69 64.88 -52.67
C ASP A 18 -42.31 63.81 -53.62
N GLU A 19 -43.32 64.17 -54.40
CA GLU A 19 -43.98 63.26 -55.35
C GLU A 19 -43.02 62.75 -56.47
N TYR A 20 -41.92 63.47 -56.72
CA TYR A 20 -40.88 63.12 -57.70
C TYR A 20 -39.69 62.37 -57.06
N HIS A 21 -39.75 62.08 -55.76
CA HIS A 21 -38.69 61.46 -54.95
C HIS A 21 -37.44 62.33 -54.74
N ASP A 22 -37.57 63.65 -54.87
CA ASP A 22 -36.50 64.59 -54.55
C ASP A 22 -36.44 64.88 -53.05
N VAL A 23 -35.22 65.08 -52.54
CA VAL A 23 -34.98 65.27 -51.10
C VAL A 23 -35.34 66.69 -50.68
N MET A 24 -36.36 66.81 -49.83
CA MET A 24 -36.86 68.08 -49.32
C MET A 24 -36.41 68.37 -47.87
N PRO A 25 -36.44 69.64 -47.41
CA PRO A 25 -36.20 69.98 -46.03
C PRO A 25 -37.22 69.30 -45.09
N ASP A 26 -36.74 68.82 -43.93
CA ASP A 26 -37.59 68.13 -42.95
C ASP A 26 -38.82 68.94 -42.48
N SER A 27 -38.76 70.27 -42.57
CA SER A 27 -39.82 71.20 -42.18
C SER A 27 -41.03 71.22 -43.13
N GLU A 28 -40.85 70.74 -44.37
CA GLU A 28 -41.92 70.72 -45.39
C GLU A 28 -42.73 69.41 -45.36
N CYS A 29 -42.27 68.43 -44.59
CA CYS A 29 -43.03 67.20 -44.35
C CYS A 29 -44.19 67.48 -43.36
N PRO A 30 -45.46 67.21 -43.73
CA PRO A 30 -46.62 67.47 -42.88
C PRO A 30 -46.69 66.52 -41.67
N GLU A 31 -46.10 65.33 -41.79
CA GLU A 31 -46.02 64.36 -40.70
C GLU A 31 -44.76 64.54 -39.82
N PRO A 32 -44.85 64.28 -38.51
CA PRO A 32 -43.70 64.35 -37.63
C PRO A 32 -42.63 63.34 -38.04
N LYS A 33 -41.37 63.81 -38.17
CA LYS A 33 -40.23 62.99 -38.60
C LYS A 33 -40.15 61.68 -37.80
N PRO A 34 -40.24 60.51 -38.45
CA PRO A 34 -40.18 59.23 -37.78
C PRO A 34 -38.87 59.04 -37.00
N LYS A 35 -38.94 58.36 -35.86
CA LYS A 35 -37.73 58.04 -35.07
C LYS A 35 -36.74 57.24 -35.93
N ALA A 36 -35.58 57.85 -36.18
CA ALA A 36 -34.47 57.25 -36.93
C ALA A 36 -33.74 56.16 -36.12
N VAL A 37 -33.93 56.14 -34.79
CA VAL A 37 -33.29 55.20 -33.88
C VAL A 37 -34.34 54.36 -33.17
N ARG A 38 -34.19 53.04 -33.22
CA ARG A 38 -35.03 52.07 -32.50
C ARG A 38 -34.19 51.23 -31.55
N LYS A 39 -34.63 51.09 -30.30
CA LYS A 39 -34.03 50.17 -29.33
C LYS A 39 -34.19 48.72 -29.80
N CYS A 40 -33.15 47.92 -29.62
CA CYS A 40 -33.17 46.49 -29.91
C CYS A 40 -32.60 45.72 -28.71
N ALA A 41 -33.23 44.59 -28.40
CA ALA A 41 -32.75 43.63 -27.41
C ALA A 41 -32.31 42.36 -28.13
N ARG A 42 -31.14 41.84 -27.76
CA ARG A 42 -30.63 40.52 -28.13
C ARG A 42 -30.47 39.68 -26.86
N ALA A 43 -30.14 38.40 -27.03
CA ALA A 43 -29.90 37.47 -25.92
C ALA A 43 -28.97 38.07 -24.84
N PRO A 44 -29.16 37.71 -23.55
CA PRO A 44 -28.31 38.17 -22.46
C PRO A 44 -26.83 37.91 -22.75
N CYS A 45 -25.97 38.87 -22.43
CA CYS A 45 -24.54 38.71 -22.69
C CYS A 45 -23.89 37.73 -21.71
N ALA A 46 -22.93 36.97 -22.21
CA ALA A 46 -22.12 36.09 -21.38
C ALA A 46 -21.22 36.89 -20.42
N LYS A 47 -21.04 36.37 -19.20
CA LYS A 47 -20.23 36.98 -18.14
C LYS A 47 -19.40 35.93 -17.39
N TRP A 48 -18.27 36.36 -16.82
CA TRP A 48 -17.46 35.51 -15.96
C TRP A 48 -18.15 35.30 -14.60
N VAL A 49 -18.22 34.05 -14.16
CA VAL A 49 -18.71 33.65 -12.85
C VAL A 49 -17.61 32.86 -12.14
N ALA A 50 -17.19 33.33 -10.97
CA ALA A 50 -16.18 32.67 -10.14
C ALA A 50 -16.87 31.88 -9.02
N GLY A 51 -16.50 30.60 -8.86
CA GLY A 51 -16.96 29.76 -7.77
C GLY A 51 -16.14 29.93 -6.49
N SER A 52 -16.39 29.06 -5.52
CA SER A 52 -15.70 29.02 -4.23
C SER A 52 -14.24 28.57 -4.37
N TRP A 53 -13.38 29.07 -3.48
CA TRP A 53 -12.00 28.62 -3.38
C TRP A 53 -11.89 27.23 -2.74
N SER A 54 -10.96 26.42 -3.23
CA SER A 54 -10.53 25.16 -2.62
C SER A 54 -9.81 25.41 -1.31
N GLN A 55 -9.57 24.36 -0.54
CA GLN A 55 -8.58 24.38 0.53
C GLN A 55 -7.17 24.67 -0.02
N CYS A 56 -6.25 25.09 0.86
CA CYS A 56 -4.86 25.38 0.49
C CYS A 56 -4.17 24.09 0.03
N SER A 57 -3.33 24.17 -1.00
CA SER A 57 -2.59 23.03 -1.55
C SER A 57 -1.55 22.43 -0.58
N VAL A 58 -1.33 23.06 0.56
CA VAL A 58 -0.39 22.62 1.60
C VAL A 58 -1.08 22.68 2.96
N THR A 59 -0.71 21.77 3.85
CA THR A 59 -1.15 21.72 5.25
C THR A 59 -0.25 22.53 6.17
N CYS A 60 0.97 22.87 5.74
CA CYS A 60 1.88 23.80 6.41
C CYS A 60 2.66 24.65 5.38
N GLY A 61 3.15 25.84 5.74
CA GLY A 61 3.95 26.70 4.86
C GLY A 61 3.15 27.42 3.76
N LYS A 62 3.79 27.68 2.61
CA LYS A 62 3.22 28.48 1.50
C LYS A 62 2.62 27.58 0.42
N GLY A 63 1.36 27.82 0.05
CA GLY A 63 0.66 27.06 -0.98
C GLY A 63 -0.27 27.91 -1.85
N GLN A 64 -1.17 27.23 -2.57
CA GLN A 64 -2.13 27.85 -3.49
C GLN A 64 -3.54 27.29 -3.29
N MET A 65 -4.55 28.15 -3.43
CA MET A 65 -5.97 27.80 -3.49
C MET A 65 -6.46 27.99 -4.92
N PHE A 66 -7.36 27.14 -5.38
CA PHE A 66 -7.91 27.14 -6.74
C PHE A 66 -9.40 27.38 -6.71
N ARG A 67 -9.97 28.05 -7.72
CA ARG A 67 -11.42 28.15 -7.89
C ARG A 67 -11.82 28.04 -9.35
N PRO A 68 -13.01 27.50 -9.67
CA PRO A 68 -13.53 27.51 -11.03
C PRO A 68 -13.91 28.93 -11.45
N VAL A 69 -13.58 29.30 -12.68
CA VAL A 69 -13.99 30.57 -13.31
C VAL A 69 -14.56 30.24 -14.68
N LEU A 70 -15.88 30.35 -14.81
CA LEU A 70 -16.65 29.90 -15.97
C LEU A 70 -17.24 31.09 -16.72
N CYS A 71 -17.31 31.00 -18.05
CA CYS A 71 -18.07 31.93 -18.87
C CYS A 71 -19.51 31.44 -18.95
N VAL A 72 -20.48 32.23 -18.48
CA VAL A 72 -21.90 31.85 -18.45
C VAL A 72 -22.71 32.85 -19.26
N GLY A 73 -23.43 32.36 -20.27
CA GLY A 73 -24.36 33.13 -21.10
C GLY A 73 -25.69 32.40 -21.20
N ASP A 74 -26.80 33.12 -20.99
CA ASP A 74 -28.16 32.57 -21.06
C ASP A 74 -28.39 31.29 -20.21
N GLY A 75 -27.75 31.23 -19.03
CA GLY A 75 -27.85 30.11 -18.10
C GLY A 75 -26.97 28.89 -18.44
N GLN A 76 -26.22 28.91 -19.55
CA GLN A 76 -25.34 27.82 -19.97
C GLN A 76 -23.86 28.20 -19.87
N ILE A 77 -23.00 27.19 -19.70
CA ILE A 77 -21.54 27.35 -19.71
C ILE A 77 -21.10 27.45 -21.18
N MET A 78 -20.45 28.56 -21.52
CA MET A 78 -19.97 28.89 -22.85
C MET A 78 -18.45 28.79 -22.91
N GLU A 79 -17.90 28.78 -24.13
CA GLU A 79 -16.44 28.84 -24.33
C GLU A 79 -15.86 30.18 -23.81
N ASP A 80 -14.66 30.10 -23.23
CA ASP A 80 -13.88 31.23 -22.70
C ASP A 80 -13.81 32.43 -23.67
N GLY A 81 -13.71 32.17 -24.98
CA GLY A 81 -13.62 33.19 -26.02
C GLY A 81 -14.80 34.16 -26.03
N VAL A 82 -16.01 33.69 -25.73
CA VAL A 82 -17.25 34.48 -25.76
C VAL A 82 -17.23 35.59 -24.71
N CYS A 83 -16.68 35.31 -23.52
CA CYS A 83 -16.56 36.31 -22.44
C CYS A 83 -15.37 37.26 -22.62
N ARG A 84 -14.35 36.90 -23.43
CA ARG A 84 -13.17 37.76 -23.69
C ARG A 84 -13.48 38.94 -24.60
N VAL A 85 -14.48 38.81 -25.49
CA VAL A 85 -14.86 39.84 -26.50
C VAL A 85 -15.23 41.19 -25.86
N ARG A 86 -15.69 41.22 -24.61
CA ARG A 86 -16.15 42.45 -23.94
C ARG A 86 -15.09 43.18 -23.10
N ARG A 87 -13.80 42.84 -23.19
CA ARG A 87 -12.75 43.35 -22.27
C ARG A 87 -13.09 43.13 -20.78
N SER A 88 -13.98 42.18 -20.48
CA SER A 88 -14.28 41.77 -19.11
C SER A 88 -13.12 40.94 -18.59
N ASN A 89 -12.39 41.46 -17.60
CA ASN A 89 -11.22 40.77 -17.04
C ASN A 89 -11.66 39.44 -16.40
N LYS A 90 -11.05 38.34 -16.85
CA LYS A 90 -11.27 37.01 -16.25
C LYS A 90 -10.78 37.05 -14.80
N PRO A 91 -11.63 36.74 -13.80
CA PRO A 91 -11.19 36.65 -12.41
C PRO A 91 -10.05 35.64 -12.24
N PRO A 92 -9.13 35.84 -11.28
CA PRO A 92 -8.04 34.90 -11.04
C PRO A 92 -8.59 33.56 -10.55
N SER A 93 -8.11 32.47 -11.13
CA SER A 93 -8.43 31.09 -10.74
C SER A 93 -7.50 30.53 -9.66
N VAL A 94 -6.43 31.26 -9.31
CA VAL A 94 -5.41 30.85 -8.33
C VAL A 94 -5.13 31.98 -7.34
N LYS A 95 -5.06 31.66 -6.04
CA LYS A 95 -4.68 32.59 -4.97
C LYS A 95 -3.61 31.94 -4.08
N ARG A 96 -2.63 32.72 -3.63
CA ARG A 96 -1.62 32.25 -2.66
C ARG A 96 -2.21 32.15 -1.25
N CYS A 97 -1.84 31.10 -0.52
CA CYS A 97 -2.19 30.87 0.89
C CYS A 97 -0.93 30.56 1.72
N THR A 98 -1.00 30.79 3.03
CA THR A 98 0.07 30.46 3.98
C THR A 98 -0.58 29.85 5.22
N VAL A 99 -0.13 28.66 5.61
CA VAL A 99 -0.71 27.85 6.68
C VAL A 99 0.40 27.49 7.66
N GLY A 100 0.59 28.20 8.77
CA GLY A 100 1.58 27.85 9.80
C GLY A 100 3.04 27.65 9.33
N GLU A 101 3.95 27.37 10.27
CA GLU A 101 5.30 26.93 9.95
C GLU A 101 5.34 25.40 9.80
N CYS A 102 6.14 24.89 8.85
CA CYS A 102 6.27 23.45 8.69
C CYS A 102 7.20 22.86 9.76
N PRO A 103 6.83 21.71 10.37
CA PRO A 103 7.70 21.04 11.32
C PRO A 103 9.01 20.60 10.65
N ARG A 104 10.11 20.60 11.42
CA ARG A 104 11.47 20.33 10.89
C ARG A 104 11.85 18.87 11.07
N PHE A 105 11.46 18.01 10.14
CA PHE A 105 11.80 16.58 10.16
C PHE A 105 13.27 16.29 9.78
N LYS A 106 13.86 15.25 10.39
CA LYS A 106 15.23 14.75 10.13
C LYS A 106 15.25 13.24 9.94
N TRP A 107 16.21 12.74 9.16
CA TRP A 107 16.52 11.31 9.11
C TRP A 107 17.20 10.89 10.41
N TYR A 108 16.56 9.99 11.16
CA TYR A 108 17.17 9.25 12.26
C TYR A 108 17.90 8.02 11.68
N LYS A 109 19.10 7.76 12.19
CA LYS A 109 19.93 6.62 11.81
C LYS A 109 20.07 5.75 13.03
N ASP A 110 19.58 4.52 12.97
CA ASP A 110 19.78 3.59 14.06
C ASP A 110 21.21 3.05 14.10
N GLU A 111 21.52 2.30 15.15
CA GLU A 111 22.79 1.58 15.28
C GLU A 111 22.95 0.52 14.19
N TRP A 112 24.20 0.22 13.83
CA TRP A 112 24.48 -0.83 12.85
C TRP A 112 24.34 -2.21 13.49
N GLY A 113 23.64 -3.12 12.82
CA GLY A 113 23.61 -4.53 13.19
C GLY A 113 24.96 -5.24 13.01
N GLU A 114 25.01 -6.50 13.43
CA GLU A 114 26.19 -7.37 13.26
C GLU A 114 26.53 -7.57 11.78
N CYS A 115 27.82 -7.76 11.48
CA CYS A 115 28.27 -8.03 10.12
C CYS A 115 27.90 -9.45 9.69
N SER A 116 27.43 -9.62 8.45
CA SER A 116 27.03 -10.93 7.91
C SER A 116 28.17 -11.95 7.83
N GLN A 117 29.42 -11.48 7.77
CA GLN A 117 30.62 -12.33 7.75
C GLN A 117 31.67 -11.79 8.72
N THR A 118 32.45 -12.66 9.35
CA THR A 118 33.52 -12.27 10.30
C THR A 118 34.88 -12.00 9.65
N CYS A 119 35.10 -12.46 8.41
CA CYS A 119 36.26 -12.14 7.57
C CYS A 119 35.89 -12.35 6.10
N GLY A 120 36.75 -11.89 5.17
CA GLY A 120 36.55 -12.12 3.73
C GLY A 120 35.53 -11.20 3.06
N GLY A 121 34.99 -10.22 3.79
CA GLY A 121 33.98 -9.27 3.33
C GLY A 121 32.56 -9.72 3.65
N GLY A 122 31.80 -8.85 4.33
CA GLY A 122 30.37 -9.00 4.60
C GLY A 122 29.64 -7.66 4.51
N GLU A 123 28.35 -7.66 4.80
CA GLU A 123 27.50 -6.46 4.86
C GLU A 123 26.81 -6.37 6.22
N ARG A 124 26.62 -5.15 6.70
CA ARG A 124 25.81 -4.83 7.88
C ARG A 124 24.72 -3.84 7.52
N PHE A 125 23.60 -3.93 8.22
CA PHE A 125 22.38 -3.17 7.95
C PHE A 125 21.97 -2.32 9.17
N ARG A 126 21.21 -1.25 8.94
CA ARG A 126 20.56 -0.44 9.99
C ARG A 126 19.24 0.11 9.49
N ASP A 127 18.37 0.46 10.43
CA ASP A 127 17.12 1.14 10.13
C ASP A 127 17.32 2.65 9.96
N ILE A 128 16.52 3.22 9.06
CA ILE A 128 16.50 4.66 8.76
C ILE A 128 15.06 5.12 8.83
N LEU A 129 14.75 5.91 9.85
CA LEU A 129 13.41 6.36 10.16
C LEU A 129 13.32 7.89 10.02
N CYS A 130 12.14 8.40 9.65
CA CYS A 130 11.89 9.84 9.67
C CYS A 130 11.48 10.24 11.09
N GLN A 131 12.19 11.20 11.68
CA GLN A 131 11.98 11.63 13.06
C GLN A 131 11.71 13.14 13.11
N ASP A 132 10.73 13.52 13.91
CA ASP A 132 10.48 14.91 14.25
C ASP A 132 11.62 15.46 15.14
N ARG A 133 12.06 16.70 14.90
CA ARG A 133 13.11 17.33 15.70
C ARG A 133 12.64 17.84 17.04
N ASP A 134 11.35 18.16 17.18
CA ASP A 134 10.84 18.89 18.33
C ASP A 134 10.39 17.94 19.45
N ASN A 135 9.77 16.81 19.11
CA ASN A 135 9.28 15.82 20.07
C ASN A 135 9.99 14.44 19.98
N ASN A 136 10.93 14.26 19.04
CA ASN A 136 11.65 12.99 18.77
C ASN A 136 10.76 11.81 18.37
N GLU A 137 9.52 12.04 17.92
CA GLU A 137 8.60 11.00 17.47
C GLU A 137 8.95 10.49 16.05
N PHE A 138 8.73 9.20 15.81
CA PHE A 138 8.92 8.59 14.48
C PHE A 138 7.66 8.72 13.65
N ILE A 139 7.81 9.23 12.43
CA ILE A 139 6.71 9.58 11.54
C ILE A 139 6.89 8.94 10.16
N GLU A 140 5.88 9.11 9.31
CA GLU A 140 5.88 8.58 7.95
C GLU A 140 7.08 9.08 7.12
N GLU A 141 7.66 8.19 6.32
CA GLU A 141 8.89 8.45 5.57
C GLU A 141 8.77 9.65 4.59
N SER A 142 7.56 9.86 4.05
CA SER A 142 7.24 10.89 3.05
C SER A 142 7.58 12.31 3.50
N TYR A 143 7.59 12.57 4.81
CA TYR A 143 7.95 13.86 5.41
C TYR A 143 9.45 14.17 5.35
N CYS A 144 10.31 13.14 5.27
CA CYS A 144 11.77 13.30 5.16
C CYS A 144 12.28 13.15 3.71
N SER A 145 11.43 12.75 2.76
CA SER A 145 11.79 12.47 1.35
C SER A 145 12.40 13.66 0.60
N ASN A 146 12.18 14.89 1.07
CA ASN A 146 12.81 16.09 0.51
C ASN A 146 14.30 16.24 0.90
N ARG A 147 14.84 15.34 1.74
CA ARG A 147 16.25 15.28 2.14
C ARG A 147 16.88 13.98 1.68
N ARG A 148 18.18 14.00 1.34
CA ARG A 148 18.94 12.81 0.92
C ARG A 148 18.90 11.72 2.01
N LYS A 149 18.31 10.57 1.68
CA LYS A 149 18.23 9.40 2.57
C LYS A 149 19.64 8.81 2.79
N PRO A 150 20.05 8.55 4.05
CA PRO A 150 21.32 7.88 4.34
C PRO A 150 21.36 6.43 3.81
N HIS A 151 22.56 5.84 3.74
CA HIS A 151 22.71 4.42 3.36
C HIS A 151 22.29 3.50 4.51
N ALA A 152 21.46 2.50 4.17
CA ALA A 152 20.97 1.46 5.09
C ALA A 152 21.86 0.22 5.15
N SER A 153 22.80 0.07 4.20
CA SER A 153 23.78 -1.02 4.16
C SER A 153 25.20 -0.48 4.03
N MET A 154 26.17 -1.22 4.57
CA MET A 154 27.59 -0.93 4.42
C MET A 154 28.44 -2.20 4.50
N GLY A 155 29.51 -2.28 3.70
CA GLY A 155 30.47 -3.38 3.75
C GLY A 155 31.33 -3.37 5.02
N CYS A 156 31.62 -4.56 5.55
CA CYS A 156 32.40 -4.79 6.77
C CYS A 156 33.34 -6.00 6.62
N ASN A 157 34.31 -6.13 7.53
CA ASN A 157 35.21 -7.28 7.67
C ASN A 157 35.96 -7.70 6.38
N LYS A 158 36.60 -6.73 5.72
CA LYS A 158 37.31 -6.89 4.42
C LYS A 158 38.64 -7.62 4.53
N ASP A 159 39.10 -7.95 5.73
CA ASP A 159 40.38 -8.61 5.91
C ASP A 159 40.36 -10.03 5.34
N PRO A 160 41.43 -10.43 4.62
CA PRO A 160 41.56 -11.79 4.14
C PRO A 160 41.43 -12.78 5.30
N CYS A 161 40.63 -13.83 5.10
CA CYS A 161 40.63 -14.96 6.01
C CYS A 161 42.00 -15.65 5.86
N HIS A 162 42.93 -15.39 6.78
CA HIS A 162 44.22 -16.07 6.82
C HIS A 162 43.97 -17.56 7.04
N LEU A 163 44.10 -18.34 5.97
CA LEU A 163 44.15 -19.79 6.02
C LEU A 163 45.61 -20.24 6.05
N GLN A 164 45.84 -21.41 6.65
CA GLN A 164 47.07 -22.21 6.68
C GLN A 164 47.95 -22.14 7.95
N ARG A 165 47.42 -22.40 9.15
CA ARG A 165 48.23 -22.97 10.26
C ARG A 165 47.55 -24.06 11.10
N ALA A 166 46.23 -24.04 11.27
CA ALA A 166 45.50 -25.10 11.97
C ALA A 166 44.04 -25.14 11.48
N ARG A 167 43.39 -26.32 11.56
CA ARG A 167 41.99 -26.51 11.17
C ARG A 167 41.19 -27.10 12.33
N TRP A 168 39.93 -26.67 12.44
CA TRP A 168 38.98 -27.32 13.32
C TRP A 168 38.68 -28.73 12.80
N ASN A 169 38.91 -29.73 13.64
CA ASN A 169 38.41 -31.07 13.42
C ASN A 169 37.19 -31.29 14.30
N SER A 170 36.15 -31.92 13.73
CA SER A 170 34.86 -32.07 14.40
C SER A 170 34.42 -33.52 14.39
N GLY A 171 34.11 -34.06 15.57
CA GLY A 171 33.54 -35.41 15.72
C GLY A 171 32.10 -35.51 15.25
N GLN A 172 31.52 -36.71 15.35
CA GLN A 172 30.10 -36.94 15.06
C GLN A 172 29.19 -36.16 16.00
N TRP A 173 28.03 -35.74 15.49
CA TRP A 173 26.99 -35.10 16.29
C TRP A 173 26.32 -36.09 17.23
N SER A 174 26.03 -35.64 18.45
CA SER A 174 25.24 -36.39 19.43
C SER A 174 23.80 -36.58 18.95
N GLU A 175 23.04 -37.42 19.66
CA GLU A 175 21.58 -37.38 19.57
C GLU A 175 21.03 -36.02 20.02
N CYS A 176 19.88 -35.63 19.48
CA CYS A 176 19.22 -34.36 19.78
C CYS A 176 18.67 -34.39 21.21
N SER A 177 18.92 -33.36 22.03
CA SER A 177 18.50 -33.34 23.45
C SER A 177 18.15 -31.93 23.98
N LYS A 178 17.24 -31.83 24.96
CA LYS A 178 16.74 -30.57 25.55
C LYS A 178 17.54 -30.04 26.75
N HIS A 179 18.32 -30.88 27.46
CA HIS A 179 19.08 -30.48 28.64
C HIS A 179 20.59 -30.60 28.40
N VAL A 180 21.20 -29.55 27.87
CA VAL A 180 22.66 -29.39 27.79
C VAL A 180 23.05 -28.26 28.75
N THR A 181 23.66 -28.59 29.89
CA THR A 181 24.31 -27.58 30.74
C THR A 181 25.82 -27.65 30.56
N LEU A 182 26.42 -26.50 30.26
CA LEU A 182 27.85 -26.31 30.14
C LEU A 182 28.48 -26.23 31.53
N GLY A 183 29.40 -27.14 31.84
CA GLY A 183 30.21 -27.12 33.05
C GLY A 183 31.67 -26.82 32.72
N TYR A 184 32.32 -26.01 33.56
CA TYR A 184 33.76 -25.76 33.50
C TYR A 184 34.45 -26.37 34.73
N LYS A 185 35.44 -27.24 34.52
CA LYS A 185 36.36 -27.74 35.56
C LYS A 185 37.72 -27.92 34.92
N SER A 186 38.74 -27.44 35.61
CA SER A 186 40.14 -27.72 35.28
C SER A 186 40.52 -27.36 33.84
N GLY A 187 40.06 -26.21 33.35
CA GLY A 187 40.36 -25.74 31.98
C GLY A 187 39.69 -26.55 30.85
N ARG A 188 38.79 -27.48 31.17
CA ARG A 188 37.98 -28.21 30.19
C ARG A 188 36.51 -27.81 30.32
N LEU A 189 35.92 -27.45 29.19
CA LEU A 189 34.46 -27.38 29.03
C LEU A 189 33.95 -28.82 28.91
N TYR A 190 33.13 -29.26 29.86
CA TYR A 190 32.49 -30.57 29.83
C TYR A 190 30.97 -30.41 29.88
N VAL A 191 30.28 -31.26 29.12
CA VAL A 191 28.83 -31.30 29.10
C VAL A 191 28.34 -32.20 30.22
N ARG A 192 27.53 -31.67 31.12
CA ARG A 192 26.77 -32.50 32.06
C ARG A 192 25.48 -32.95 31.35
N LEU A 193 25.47 -34.20 30.92
CA LEU A 193 24.23 -34.90 30.58
C LEU A 193 23.51 -35.17 31.90
N SER A 194 22.47 -34.40 32.20
CA SER A 194 21.57 -34.72 33.31
C SER A 194 20.93 -36.07 32.98
N ALA A 195 21.25 -37.12 33.74
CA ALA A 195 20.66 -38.45 33.59
C ALA A 195 19.20 -38.50 34.09
N ARG A 196 18.41 -37.44 33.88
CA ARG A 196 16.95 -37.49 33.99
C ARG A 196 16.42 -37.64 32.58
N LYS A 197 15.93 -38.84 32.24
CA LYS A 197 15.19 -39.08 30.99
C LYS A 197 14.12 -37.98 30.87
N CYS A 198 14.22 -37.16 29.82
CA CYS A 198 13.15 -36.20 29.50
C CYS A 198 11.85 -36.98 29.26
N SER A 199 10.75 -36.47 29.78
CA SER A 199 9.39 -36.91 29.41
C SER A 199 8.94 -36.38 28.04
N ALA A 200 9.66 -35.40 27.47
CA ALA A 200 9.31 -34.76 26.20
C ALA A 200 10.08 -35.34 25.01
N THR A 201 9.35 -35.86 24.01
CA THR A 201 9.85 -36.54 22.81
C THR A 201 9.80 -35.68 21.52
N CYS A 202 9.44 -34.39 21.64
CA CYS A 202 9.21 -33.48 20.51
C CYS A 202 9.68 -32.03 20.80
N GLY A 203 9.90 -31.22 19.76
CA GLY A 203 10.27 -29.79 19.83
C GLY A 203 11.74 -29.49 19.48
N LEU A 204 12.17 -28.25 19.71
CA LEU A 204 13.56 -27.82 19.50
C LEU A 204 14.48 -28.45 20.57
N GLY A 205 15.62 -28.98 20.12
CA GLY A 205 16.69 -29.49 20.96
C GLY A 205 18.05 -29.02 20.42
N THR A 206 19.12 -29.43 21.10
CA THR A 206 20.49 -29.09 20.71
C THR A 206 21.30 -30.36 20.48
N GLN A 207 21.96 -30.45 19.32
CA GLN A 207 23.00 -31.44 19.07
C GLN A 207 24.35 -30.84 19.41
N ILE A 208 25.21 -31.64 20.03
CA ILE A 208 26.58 -31.24 20.35
C ILE A 208 27.58 -32.14 19.64
N ARG A 209 28.78 -31.63 19.37
CA ARG A 209 29.91 -32.42 18.88
C ARG A 209 31.19 -31.99 19.56
N GLN A 210 32.17 -32.89 19.62
CA GLN A 210 33.52 -32.51 20.02
C GLN A 210 34.19 -31.74 18.89
N VAL A 211 34.79 -30.61 19.23
CA VAL A 211 35.60 -29.79 18.33
C VAL A 211 36.98 -29.65 18.94
N GLU A 212 38.01 -29.95 18.16
CA GLU A 212 39.40 -29.77 18.58
C GLU A 212 40.21 -29.11 17.47
N CYS A 213 41.12 -28.21 17.87
CA CYS A 213 42.05 -27.57 16.95
C CYS A 213 43.20 -28.54 16.67
N GLN A 214 43.41 -28.88 15.40
CA GLN A 214 44.51 -29.73 14.97
C GLN A 214 45.45 -28.96 14.04
N ASP A 215 46.75 -29.22 14.19
CA ASP A 215 47.78 -28.71 13.30
C ASP A 215 47.77 -29.42 11.93
N ARG A 216 48.72 -29.06 11.07
CA ARG A 216 48.90 -29.66 9.74
C ARG A 216 49.25 -31.15 9.74
N TYR A 217 49.62 -31.72 10.89
CA TYR A 217 50.00 -33.12 11.09
C TYR A 217 48.92 -33.92 11.84
N GLY A 218 47.76 -33.31 12.13
CA GLY A 218 46.65 -33.93 12.86
C GLY A 218 46.84 -33.96 14.38
N SER A 219 47.89 -33.30 14.90
CA SER A 219 48.15 -33.23 16.33
C SER A 219 47.35 -32.11 16.98
N ARG A 220 46.81 -32.39 18.16
CA ARG A 220 46.01 -31.43 18.92
C ARG A 220 46.87 -30.24 19.36
N THR A 221 46.43 -29.02 19.03
CA THR A 221 47.13 -27.77 19.34
C THR A 221 46.25 -26.80 20.13
N SER A 222 46.81 -25.66 20.55
CA SER A 222 46.08 -24.62 21.28
C SER A 222 44.93 -24.06 20.44
N GLU A 223 43.78 -23.82 21.08
CA GLU A 223 42.62 -23.21 20.45
C GLU A 223 42.94 -21.84 19.83
N ASP A 224 43.89 -21.08 20.40
CA ASP A 224 44.33 -19.78 19.85
C ASP A 224 44.98 -19.90 18.46
N SER A 225 45.42 -21.11 18.09
CA SER A 225 45.97 -21.40 16.76
C SER A 225 44.88 -21.54 15.70
N CYS A 226 43.62 -21.79 16.11
CA CYS A 226 42.44 -21.80 15.27
C CYS A 226 41.62 -20.53 15.55
N ARG A 227 41.36 -19.69 14.53
CA ARG A 227 40.53 -18.47 14.74
C ARG A 227 39.17 -18.81 15.37
N VAL A 228 38.82 -18.08 16.43
CA VAL A 228 37.53 -18.07 17.18
C VAL A 228 36.45 -17.46 16.25
N PRO A 229 35.20 -17.99 16.17
CA PRO A 229 34.37 -18.48 17.28
C PRO A 229 34.04 -19.98 17.23
N ALA A 230 34.64 -20.73 18.16
CA ALA A 230 34.28 -22.13 18.43
C ALA A 230 32.85 -22.29 18.97
N ILE A 231 32.24 -21.21 19.49
CA ILE A 231 30.94 -21.25 20.15
C ILE A 231 29.82 -21.71 19.21
N LYS A 232 29.86 -21.35 17.93
CA LYS A 232 28.87 -21.78 16.94
C LYS A 232 29.14 -23.17 16.36
N GLN A 233 30.27 -23.80 16.70
CA GLN A 233 30.68 -25.08 16.11
C GLN A 233 30.49 -26.28 17.02
N TYR A 234 30.39 -26.09 18.34
CA TYR A 234 30.21 -27.20 19.29
C TYR A 234 28.74 -27.59 19.49
N ASN A 235 27.79 -26.69 19.19
CA ASN A 235 26.36 -26.92 19.28
C ASN A 235 25.64 -26.50 17.99
N ARG A 236 24.51 -27.15 17.70
CA ARG A 236 23.56 -26.71 16.66
C ARG A 236 22.14 -27.04 17.10
N ASP A 237 21.19 -26.25 16.63
CA ASP A 237 19.79 -26.55 16.82
C ASP A 237 19.38 -27.75 15.99
N CYS A 238 18.54 -28.60 16.57
CA CYS A 238 18.00 -29.79 15.96
C CYS A 238 16.53 -29.97 16.36
N THR A 239 15.77 -30.72 15.59
CA THR A 239 14.37 -31.05 15.90
C THR A 239 14.23 -32.45 16.44
N LEU A 240 13.66 -32.57 17.63
CA LEU A 240 13.02 -33.80 18.08
C LEU A 240 11.62 -33.81 17.46
N ARG A 241 11.34 -34.73 16.52
CA ARG A 241 10.06 -34.88 15.78
C ARG A 241 9.44 -33.55 15.29
N PRO A 242 9.64 -33.17 14.01
CA PRO A 242 9.18 -31.88 13.48
C PRO A 242 7.67 -31.71 13.65
N GLN A 243 7.26 -30.56 14.18
CA GLN A 243 5.85 -30.18 14.32
C GLN A 243 5.48 -29.34 13.10
N SER A 244 4.60 -29.89 12.27
CA SER A 244 4.20 -29.29 11.00
C SER A 244 2.87 -28.55 11.07
N SER A 245 2.06 -28.79 12.11
CA SER A 245 0.72 -28.22 12.26
C SER A 245 0.41 -27.83 13.71
N CYS A 246 -0.63 -27.01 13.90
CA CYS A 246 -1.14 -26.69 15.24
C CYS A 246 -1.69 -27.94 15.95
N LYS A 247 -2.21 -28.89 15.17
CA LYS A 247 -2.67 -30.19 15.68
C LYS A 247 -1.54 -31.06 16.20
N ASP A 248 -0.38 -31.03 15.54
CA ASP A 248 0.82 -31.70 16.05
C ASP A 248 1.25 -31.07 17.38
N LEU A 249 1.28 -29.74 17.46
CA LEU A 249 1.58 -29.02 18.71
C LEU A 249 0.63 -29.38 19.85
N GLN A 250 -0.66 -29.55 19.54
CA GLN A 250 -1.65 -29.97 20.52
C GLN A 250 -1.39 -31.40 21.04
N HIS A 251 -1.25 -32.38 20.15
CA HIS A 251 -1.14 -33.79 20.54
C HIS A 251 0.24 -34.18 21.05
N LEU A 252 1.31 -33.66 20.44
CA LEU A 252 2.69 -34.02 20.76
C LEU A 252 3.30 -33.04 21.75
N GLY A 253 2.98 -31.75 21.64
CA GLY A 253 3.51 -30.70 22.49
C GLY A 253 2.76 -30.50 23.81
N ASN A 254 1.55 -31.07 23.95
CA ASN A 254 0.64 -30.84 25.08
C ASN A 254 0.36 -29.34 25.30
N ILE A 255 0.21 -28.60 24.20
CA ILE A 255 -0.08 -27.16 24.17
C ILE A 255 -1.56 -26.99 23.83
N SER A 256 -2.29 -26.20 24.61
CA SER A 256 -3.72 -25.95 24.37
C SER A 256 -4.09 -24.45 24.33
N GLU A 257 -3.08 -23.57 24.36
CA GLU A 257 -3.27 -22.11 24.35
C GLU A 257 -3.13 -21.55 22.94
N ASP A 258 -4.01 -20.61 22.58
CA ASP A 258 -3.91 -19.88 21.32
C ASP A 258 -2.67 -18.96 21.33
N GLY A 259 -1.98 -18.83 20.21
CA GLY A 259 -0.75 -18.05 20.17
C GLY A 259 0.07 -18.20 18.90
N GLU A 260 1.20 -17.50 18.84
CA GLU A 260 2.20 -17.61 17.77
C GLU A 260 3.17 -18.75 18.06
N TYR A 261 3.28 -19.68 17.11
CA TYR A 261 4.16 -20.83 17.23
C TYR A 261 5.02 -21.01 15.98
N ARG A 262 6.26 -21.48 16.14
CA ARG A 262 7.13 -21.80 15.01
C ARG A 262 6.84 -23.20 14.49
N LEU A 263 6.29 -23.27 13.28
CA LEU A 263 6.00 -24.53 12.58
C LEU A 263 7.02 -24.76 11.46
N LEU A 264 7.31 -26.04 11.20
CA LEU A 264 8.15 -26.43 10.07
C LEU A 264 7.28 -26.61 8.81
N ILE A 265 7.38 -25.68 7.88
CA ILE A 265 6.62 -25.67 6.62
C ILE A 265 7.62 -25.72 5.46
N LYS A 266 7.51 -26.76 4.61
CA LYS A 266 8.43 -27.01 3.46
C LYS A 266 9.93 -26.93 3.80
N GLY A 267 10.31 -27.27 5.04
CA GLY A 267 11.71 -27.26 5.48
C GLY A 267 12.18 -25.95 6.11
N GLN A 268 11.31 -24.95 6.24
CA GLN A 268 11.60 -23.70 6.94
C GLN A 268 10.74 -23.50 8.19
N PHE A 269 11.30 -22.81 9.18
CA PHE A 269 10.55 -22.43 10.39
C PHE A 269 9.88 -21.08 10.18
N ILE A 270 8.55 -21.09 10.23
CA ILE A 270 7.72 -19.90 10.05
C ILE A 270 6.82 -19.72 11.28
N ASN A 271 6.60 -18.48 11.69
CA ASN A 271 5.65 -18.15 12.75
C ASN A 271 4.22 -18.26 12.21
N ILE A 272 3.43 -19.14 12.82
CA ILE A 272 2.03 -19.36 12.49
C ILE A 272 1.20 -19.19 13.76
N PHE A 273 0.11 -18.45 13.64
CA PHE A 273 -0.84 -18.29 14.73
C PHE A 273 -1.78 -19.49 14.80
N CYS A 274 -1.78 -20.18 15.92
CA CYS A 274 -2.71 -21.27 16.20
C CYS A 274 -3.90 -20.73 16.99
N HIS A 275 -5.10 -20.97 16.47
CA HIS A 275 -6.38 -20.60 17.07
C HIS A 275 -7.16 -21.86 17.47
N GLN A 276 -8.00 -21.76 18.51
CA GLN A 276 -8.78 -22.87 19.07
C GLN A 276 -7.90 -24.07 19.45
N MET A 277 -6.74 -23.80 20.07
CA MET A 277 -5.81 -24.84 20.54
C MET A 277 -6.38 -25.73 21.65
N SER A 278 -7.48 -25.32 22.29
CA SER A 278 -8.24 -26.14 23.23
C SER A 278 -9.30 -27.05 22.56
N SER A 279 -9.54 -26.88 21.25
CA SER A 279 -10.54 -27.62 20.47
C SER A 279 -9.94 -28.87 19.82
N THR A 280 -10.76 -29.84 19.41
CA THR A 280 -10.30 -31.04 18.69
C THR A 280 -9.74 -30.76 17.29
N ASN A 281 -9.97 -29.55 16.77
CA ASN A 281 -9.51 -29.11 15.47
C ASN A 281 -8.90 -27.70 15.55
N PRO A 282 -7.64 -27.58 16.00
CA PRO A 282 -6.95 -26.30 16.02
C PRO A 282 -6.69 -25.80 14.61
N GLN A 283 -6.48 -24.50 14.53
CA GLN A 283 -6.69 -23.75 13.32
C GLN A 283 -5.51 -22.79 13.05
N GLU A 284 -4.85 -22.94 11.90
CA GLU A 284 -3.70 -22.13 11.45
C GLU A 284 -4.10 -20.80 10.79
N PHE A 285 -3.44 -19.72 11.19
CA PHE A 285 -3.57 -18.40 10.61
C PHE A 285 -2.19 -17.77 10.39
N LEU A 286 -2.06 -17.00 9.32
CA LEU A 286 -0.89 -16.17 9.07
C LEU A 286 -1.14 -14.77 9.61
N THR A 287 -0.25 -14.30 10.49
CA THR A 287 -0.29 -12.94 11.01
C THR A 287 0.30 -11.96 10.01
N LEU A 288 -0.43 -10.88 9.75
CA LEU A 288 -0.08 -9.90 8.73
C LEU A 288 0.56 -8.65 9.34
N PRO A 289 1.57 -8.04 8.69
CA PRO A 289 2.14 -6.77 9.13
C PRO A 289 1.10 -5.64 9.00
N GLN A 290 0.79 -4.98 10.12
CA GLN A 290 -0.11 -3.82 10.30
C GLN A 290 -1.47 -3.87 9.56
N ASP A 291 -2.58 -3.78 10.31
CA ASP A 291 -3.97 -3.88 9.81
C ASP A 291 -4.36 -2.95 8.64
N ILE A 292 -3.65 -1.83 8.42
CA ILE A 292 -4.01 -0.81 7.41
C ILE A 292 -3.42 -1.17 6.02
N GLU A 293 -2.38 -2.01 5.98
CA GLU A 293 -1.75 -2.39 4.71
C GLU A 293 -2.37 -3.64 4.07
N ASN A 294 -3.27 -4.31 4.79
CA ASN A 294 -3.93 -5.54 4.38
C ASN A 294 -5.45 -5.34 4.41
N PHE A 295 -6.03 -4.99 3.26
CA PHE A 295 -7.46 -4.70 3.15
C PHE A 295 -8.02 -5.08 1.79
N SER A 296 -9.34 -5.27 1.77
CA SER A 296 -10.15 -5.50 0.57
C SER A 296 -11.33 -4.52 0.56
N GLU A 297 -11.58 -3.89 -0.59
CA GLU A 297 -12.65 -2.92 -0.74
C GLU A 297 -13.46 -3.14 -2.02
N ILE A 298 -14.77 -3.25 -1.83
CA ILE A 298 -15.76 -3.04 -2.90
C ILE A 298 -16.35 -1.64 -2.70
N TYR A 299 -16.11 -0.73 -3.64
CA TYR A 299 -16.48 0.68 -3.50
C TYR A 299 -17.97 0.91 -3.74
N SER A 300 -18.62 1.66 -2.84
CA SER A 300 -20.08 1.77 -2.74
C SER A 300 -20.72 2.87 -3.60
N LYS A 301 -19.95 3.78 -4.17
CA LYS A 301 -20.51 4.90 -4.94
C LYS A 301 -20.65 4.55 -6.41
N ARG A 302 -21.69 5.10 -7.02
CA ARG A 302 -21.97 4.99 -8.46
C ARG A 302 -22.12 6.37 -9.08
N LEU A 303 -21.45 6.64 -10.19
CA LEU A 303 -21.58 7.92 -10.89
C LEU A 303 -23.00 8.12 -11.43
N LEU A 304 -23.51 9.35 -11.35
CA LEU A 304 -24.78 9.74 -12.00
C LEU A 304 -24.65 9.71 -13.54
N ALA A 305 -23.46 10.00 -14.07
CA ALA A 305 -23.12 9.86 -15.48
C ALA A 305 -22.24 8.60 -15.67
N PRO A 306 -22.83 7.44 -15.99
CA PRO A 306 -22.11 6.17 -15.97
C PRO A 306 -21.08 6.01 -17.10
N LEU A 307 -21.17 6.78 -18.19
CA LEU A 307 -20.24 6.71 -19.33
C LEU A 307 -19.06 7.68 -19.21
N GLN A 308 -18.72 8.13 -18.00
CA GLN A 308 -17.62 9.07 -17.77
C GLN A 308 -16.63 8.52 -16.74
N CYS A 309 -15.35 8.85 -16.92
CA CYS A 309 -14.31 8.65 -15.92
C CYS A 309 -13.76 10.02 -15.46
N PRO A 310 -14.39 10.66 -14.46
CA PRO A 310 -13.93 11.94 -13.96
C PRO A 310 -12.56 11.79 -13.26
N TYR A 311 -11.83 12.90 -13.15
CA TYR A 311 -10.54 12.97 -12.43
C TYR A 311 -9.45 11.99 -12.91
N LYS A 312 -9.51 11.52 -14.16
CA LYS A 312 -8.59 10.50 -14.72
C LYS A 312 -8.53 9.23 -13.86
N GLY A 313 -9.66 8.81 -13.30
CA GLY A 313 -9.77 7.59 -12.49
C GLY A 313 -9.31 7.75 -11.03
N ARG A 314 -8.84 8.93 -10.61
CA ARG A 314 -8.48 9.17 -9.21
C ARG A 314 -9.74 9.22 -8.35
N ARG A 315 -9.70 8.50 -7.22
CA ARG A 315 -10.80 8.50 -6.24
C ARG A 315 -11.09 9.91 -5.75
N ASN A 316 -12.36 10.30 -5.88
CA ASN A 316 -12.88 11.54 -5.33
C ASN A 316 -14.26 11.28 -4.71
N ASP A 317 -14.31 11.34 -3.39
CA ASP A 317 -15.53 11.10 -2.62
C ASP A 317 -16.58 12.21 -2.72
N SER A 318 -16.20 13.38 -3.25
CA SER A 318 -17.10 14.52 -3.50
C SER A 318 -17.71 14.49 -4.92
N CYS A 319 -17.76 13.32 -5.57
CA CYS A 319 -18.36 13.16 -6.89
C CYS A 319 -19.88 13.42 -6.91
N ALA A 320 -20.40 13.74 -8.10
CA ALA A 320 -21.84 13.69 -8.37
C ALA A 320 -22.27 12.22 -8.57
N CYS A 321 -22.38 11.50 -7.46
CA CYS A 321 -22.55 10.06 -7.40
C CYS A 321 -23.61 9.70 -6.35
N THR A 322 -24.24 8.54 -6.51
CA THR A 322 -25.20 8.01 -5.55
C THR A 322 -24.54 6.93 -4.69
N ASN A 323 -25.00 6.81 -3.45
CA ASN A 323 -24.66 5.70 -2.55
C ASN A 323 -25.50 4.45 -2.86
N ALA A 324 -26.21 4.43 -3.99
CA ALA A 324 -27.04 3.29 -4.43
C ALA A 324 -26.20 2.20 -5.13
N GLY A 325 -24.86 2.26 -5.03
CA GLY A 325 -23.94 1.40 -5.75
C GLY A 325 -23.56 0.15 -4.96
N HIS A 326 -23.87 -1.01 -5.53
CA HIS A 326 -23.43 -2.35 -5.12
C HIS A 326 -23.82 -2.78 -3.69
N GLN A 327 -24.83 -3.66 -3.55
CA GLN A 327 -25.26 -4.20 -2.24
C GLN A 327 -24.14 -4.94 -1.48
N GLU A 328 -23.17 -5.48 -2.21
CA GLU A 328 -22.00 -6.16 -1.66
C GLU A 328 -20.82 -5.21 -1.40
N ALA A 329 -21.04 -3.89 -1.40
CA ALA A 329 -19.98 -2.92 -1.11
C ALA A 329 -19.57 -2.96 0.37
N GLY A 330 -18.26 -2.85 0.60
CA GLY A 330 -17.70 -2.84 1.95
C GLY A 330 -16.19 -2.68 1.94
N LEU A 331 -15.65 -2.38 3.12
CA LEU A 331 -14.22 -2.26 3.38
C LEU A 331 -13.87 -3.18 4.54
N THR A 332 -12.98 -4.13 4.31
CA THR A 332 -12.54 -5.09 5.32
C THR A 332 -11.02 -5.03 5.48
N THR A 333 -10.55 -4.90 6.72
CA THR A 333 -9.13 -4.93 7.10
C THR A 333 -8.79 -6.25 7.80
N PHE A 334 -7.59 -6.78 7.60
CA PHE A 334 -7.21 -8.10 8.07
C PHE A 334 -5.95 -8.04 8.95
N SER A 335 -6.06 -8.54 10.17
CA SER A 335 -4.91 -8.70 11.08
C SER A 335 -4.25 -10.06 10.94
N LYS A 336 -5.03 -11.08 10.60
CA LYS A 336 -4.59 -12.44 10.27
C LYS A 336 -5.47 -13.01 9.17
N VAL A 337 -4.91 -13.92 8.38
CA VAL A 337 -5.63 -14.64 7.32
C VAL A 337 -5.49 -16.13 7.49
N ARG A 338 -6.55 -16.87 7.18
CA ARG A 338 -6.61 -18.32 7.33
C ARG A 338 -5.65 -19.00 6.35
N LEU A 339 -4.81 -19.91 6.84
CA LEU A 339 -3.81 -20.61 6.03
C LEU A 339 -4.07 -22.11 6.02
N ASN A 340 -4.08 -22.72 4.83
CA ASN A 340 -3.95 -24.16 4.69
C ASN A 340 -2.47 -24.50 4.49
N ILE A 341 -1.83 -25.01 5.55
CA ILE A 341 -0.39 -25.34 5.55
C ILE A 341 -0.03 -26.55 4.66
N THR A 342 -1.01 -27.38 4.31
CA THR A 342 -0.79 -28.56 3.45
C THR A 342 -0.74 -28.15 1.98
N THR A 343 -1.68 -27.30 1.54
CA THR A 343 -1.74 -26.80 0.15
C THR A 343 -0.99 -25.49 -0.07
N LEU A 344 -0.58 -24.81 1.02
CA LEU A 344 0.02 -23.47 1.01
C LEU A 344 -0.88 -22.43 0.37
N GLU A 345 -2.12 -22.37 0.83
CA GLU A 345 -3.15 -21.50 0.26
C GLU A 345 -3.83 -20.67 1.35
N ILE A 346 -4.01 -19.38 1.08
CA ILE A 346 -4.82 -18.51 1.93
C ILE A 346 -6.31 -18.73 1.60
N ILE A 347 -7.10 -19.04 2.63
CA ILE A 347 -8.55 -19.16 2.53
C ILE A 347 -9.15 -17.76 2.67
N THR A 348 -9.47 -17.15 1.54
CA THR A 348 -9.83 -15.71 1.47
C THR A 348 -11.18 -15.36 2.12
N THR A 349 -12.05 -16.34 2.27
CA THR A 349 -13.43 -16.16 2.77
C THR A 349 -13.54 -16.25 4.29
N ASP A 350 -12.49 -16.65 4.99
CA ASP A 350 -12.50 -16.72 6.46
C ASP A 350 -12.48 -15.30 7.06
N SER A 351 -13.39 -15.04 7.99
CA SER A 351 -13.58 -13.72 8.61
C SER A 351 -13.18 -13.66 10.08
N THR A 352 -12.63 -14.75 10.65
CA THR A 352 -12.34 -14.88 12.09
C THR A 352 -11.53 -13.71 12.65
N PHE A 353 -10.51 -13.27 11.91
CA PHE A 353 -9.62 -12.15 12.29
C PHE A 353 -9.74 -10.94 11.36
N ALA A 354 -10.85 -10.86 10.62
CA ALA A 354 -11.17 -9.74 9.75
C ALA A 354 -12.02 -8.71 10.50
N ARG A 355 -11.79 -7.43 10.20
CA ARG A 355 -12.57 -6.32 10.74
C ARG A 355 -13.22 -5.53 9.61
N VAL A 356 -14.55 -5.58 9.55
CA VAL A 356 -15.35 -4.78 8.63
C VAL A 356 -15.38 -3.34 9.13
N ARG A 357 -14.87 -2.41 8.32
CA ARG A 357 -14.82 -0.96 8.61
C ARG A 357 -16.07 -0.24 8.11
N ASN A 358 -16.63 -0.70 6.99
CA ASN A 358 -17.82 -0.15 6.36
C ASN A 358 -18.51 -1.23 5.51
N GLY A 359 -19.83 -1.17 5.39
CA GLY A 359 -20.61 -2.05 4.52
C GLY A 359 -20.58 -3.53 4.94
N VAL A 360 -20.49 -4.42 3.95
CA VAL A 360 -20.44 -5.87 4.18
C VAL A 360 -19.01 -6.40 4.24
N PHE A 361 -18.85 -7.63 4.73
CA PHE A 361 -17.57 -8.34 4.67
C PHE A 361 -17.15 -8.56 3.20
N VAL A 362 -15.94 -8.13 2.88
CA VAL A 362 -15.31 -8.33 1.57
C VAL A 362 -14.15 -9.30 1.76
N PRO A 363 -14.13 -10.47 1.09
CA PRO A 363 -13.08 -11.47 1.22
C PRO A 363 -11.67 -10.92 0.95
N PHE A 364 -10.66 -11.57 1.51
CA PHE A 364 -9.26 -11.17 1.30
C PHE A 364 -8.89 -11.15 -0.19
N ALA A 365 -8.03 -10.22 -0.61
CA ALA A 365 -7.58 -10.05 -2.00
C ALA A 365 -8.71 -9.82 -3.03
N THR A 366 -9.84 -9.23 -2.61
CA THR A 366 -11.01 -8.97 -3.44
C THR A 366 -11.24 -7.46 -3.58
N ALA A 367 -11.58 -7.01 -4.79
CA ALA A 367 -11.94 -5.62 -5.05
C ALA A 367 -13.01 -5.51 -6.13
N GLY A 368 -13.81 -4.45 -6.10
CA GLY A 368 -14.81 -4.20 -7.14
C GLY A 368 -15.56 -2.89 -6.94
N ASP A 369 -16.42 -2.54 -7.90
CA ASP A 369 -17.35 -1.41 -7.78
C ASP A 369 -18.41 -1.41 -8.88
N CYS A 370 -19.41 -0.55 -8.71
CA CYS A 370 -20.36 -0.13 -9.74
C CYS A 370 -20.13 1.33 -10.18
N TYR A 371 -18.88 1.80 -10.19
CA TYR A 371 -18.61 3.24 -10.24
C TYR A 371 -18.89 3.85 -11.62
N SER A 372 -18.39 3.23 -12.69
CA SER A 372 -18.46 3.71 -14.07
C SER A 372 -18.54 2.55 -15.06
N ALA A 373 -19.16 2.76 -16.21
CA ALA A 373 -19.15 1.81 -17.33
C ALA A 373 -17.91 1.95 -18.24
N GLU A 374 -17.10 2.99 -18.03
CA GLU A 374 -15.80 3.17 -18.66
C GLU A 374 -14.69 2.52 -17.82
N ASP A 375 -13.47 2.43 -18.37
CA ASP A 375 -12.26 1.93 -17.68
C ASP A 375 -11.84 2.86 -16.53
N CYS A 376 -12.54 2.76 -15.39
CA CYS A 376 -12.42 3.69 -14.27
C CYS A 376 -12.65 3.02 -12.89
N PRO A 377 -11.93 1.93 -12.57
CA PRO A 377 -12.15 1.19 -11.33
C PRO A 377 -11.76 2.02 -10.10
N GLN A 378 -12.60 1.98 -9.07
CA GLN A 378 -12.43 2.60 -7.76
C GLN A 378 -12.27 1.58 -6.64
N GLY A 379 -12.72 0.34 -6.82
CA GLY A 379 -12.46 -0.76 -5.91
C GLY A 379 -10.97 -1.09 -5.87
N ASN A 380 -10.46 -1.41 -4.68
CA ASN A 380 -9.05 -1.75 -4.51
C ASN A 380 -8.81 -2.72 -3.35
N PHE A 381 -7.68 -3.40 -3.39
CA PHE A 381 -7.19 -4.22 -2.30
C PHE A 381 -5.67 -4.08 -2.19
N ARG A 382 -5.14 -4.37 -1.01
CA ARG A 382 -3.70 -4.41 -0.76
C ARG A 382 -3.35 -5.64 0.07
N ILE A 383 -2.26 -6.29 -0.32
CA ILE A 383 -1.69 -7.46 0.35
C ILE A 383 -0.24 -7.13 0.67
N ASN A 384 0.15 -7.25 1.93
CA ASN A 384 1.52 -7.15 2.39
C ASN A 384 1.86 -8.38 3.23
N LEU A 385 2.74 -9.23 2.70
CA LEU A 385 3.28 -10.44 3.33
C LEU A 385 4.74 -10.26 3.78
N ARG A 386 5.26 -9.04 3.88
CA ARG A 386 6.63 -8.83 4.40
C ARG A 386 6.76 -9.39 5.80
N ASP A 387 7.95 -9.92 6.09
CA ASP A 387 8.32 -10.50 7.39
C ASP A 387 7.49 -11.73 7.81
N THR A 388 6.69 -12.29 6.90
CA THR A 388 5.90 -13.51 7.14
C THR A 388 6.60 -14.80 6.72
N GLY A 389 7.67 -14.71 5.92
CA GLY A 389 8.31 -15.88 5.30
C GLY A 389 7.61 -16.44 4.06
N PHE A 390 6.53 -15.79 3.61
CA PHE A 390 5.78 -16.18 2.41
C PHE A 390 5.82 -15.10 1.32
N THR A 391 5.68 -15.53 0.06
CA THR A 391 5.34 -14.70 -1.10
C THR A 391 4.07 -15.22 -1.74
N ILE A 392 3.36 -14.38 -2.48
CA ILE A 392 2.30 -14.89 -3.35
C ILE A 392 2.94 -15.66 -4.51
N SER A 393 2.39 -16.83 -4.80
CA SER A 393 2.91 -17.67 -5.88
C SER A 393 2.72 -17.01 -7.24
N SER A 394 3.67 -17.22 -8.15
CA SER A 394 3.55 -16.75 -9.54
C SER A 394 2.34 -17.34 -10.26
N GLU A 395 1.77 -18.44 -9.75
CA GLU A 395 0.54 -19.05 -10.30
C GLU A 395 -0.75 -18.42 -9.76
N ALA A 396 -0.65 -17.38 -8.92
CA ALA A 396 -1.81 -16.68 -8.42
C ALA A 396 -2.48 -15.86 -9.53
N GLU A 397 -3.77 -16.09 -9.72
CA GLU A 397 -4.57 -15.40 -10.73
C GLU A 397 -5.84 -14.81 -10.13
N TRP A 398 -6.21 -13.63 -10.59
CA TRP A 398 -7.47 -12.98 -10.26
C TRP A 398 -8.43 -13.04 -11.44
N THR A 399 -9.63 -13.56 -11.18
CA THR A 399 -10.72 -13.63 -12.17
C THR A 399 -11.70 -12.48 -11.98
N THR A 400 -12.19 -11.93 -13.08
CA THR A 400 -13.21 -10.87 -13.10
C THR A 400 -14.61 -11.46 -13.18
N GLN A 401 -15.58 -10.84 -12.51
CA GLN A 401 -17.01 -11.15 -12.57
C GLN A 401 -17.80 -9.87 -12.79
N GLY A 402 -18.81 -9.91 -13.65
CA GLY A 402 -19.60 -8.74 -14.04
C GLY A 402 -19.40 -8.36 -15.52
N TYR A 403 -19.95 -7.23 -15.92
CA TYR A 403 -19.89 -6.72 -17.30
C TYR A 403 -18.94 -5.53 -17.37
N ALA A 404 -18.10 -5.47 -18.42
CA ALA A 404 -17.12 -4.39 -18.64
C ALA A 404 -16.25 -4.10 -17.40
N VAL A 405 -15.57 -5.14 -16.91
CA VAL A 405 -14.71 -5.07 -15.72
C VAL A 405 -13.31 -4.65 -16.11
N SER A 406 -12.80 -3.62 -15.45
CA SER A 406 -11.39 -3.26 -15.48
C SER A 406 -10.65 -3.86 -14.30
N LYS A 407 -9.44 -4.36 -14.56
CA LYS A 407 -8.57 -5.00 -13.56
C LYS A 407 -7.12 -4.61 -13.82
N THR A 408 -6.48 -4.06 -12.80
CA THR A 408 -5.03 -3.81 -12.75
C THR A 408 -4.47 -4.40 -11.47
N ILE A 409 -3.44 -5.23 -11.57
CA ILE A 409 -2.79 -5.84 -10.41
C ILE A 409 -1.29 -5.60 -10.54
N ASP A 410 -0.77 -4.82 -9.61
CA ASP A 410 0.63 -4.50 -9.52
C ASP A 410 1.27 -5.35 -8.43
N THR A 411 2.31 -6.11 -8.80
CA THR A 411 3.11 -6.90 -7.87
C THR A 411 4.50 -6.28 -7.70
N SER A 412 5.03 -6.29 -6.48
CA SER A 412 6.43 -5.93 -6.23
C SER A 412 7.37 -7.00 -6.79
N GLU A 413 8.63 -6.66 -7.05
CA GLU A 413 9.67 -7.61 -7.50
C GLU A 413 9.83 -8.84 -6.59
N SER A 414 9.54 -8.72 -5.28
CA SER A 414 9.59 -9.85 -4.34
C SER A 414 8.28 -10.64 -4.22
N ASN A 415 7.22 -10.29 -4.95
CA ASN A 415 5.87 -10.86 -4.80
C ASN A 415 5.29 -10.87 -3.36
N GLN A 416 5.82 -10.04 -2.46
CA GLN A 416 5.32 -9.88 -1.09
C GLN A 416 4.35 -8.71 -0.92
N LEU A 417 4.38 -7.75 -1.84
CA LEU A 417 3.48 -6.60 -1.84
C LEU A 417 2.68 -6.58 -3.13
N ILE A 418 1.35 -6.58 -3.01
CA ILE A 418 0.43 -6.57 -4.15
C ILE A 418 -0.60 -5.48 -3.95
N ARG A 419 -0.90 -4.76 -5.03
CA ARG A 419 -1.94 -3.75 -5.11
C ARG A 419 -2.86 -4.11 -6.26
N GLY A 420 -4.14 -4.26 -5.96
CA GLY A 420 -5.17 -4.51 -6.96
C GLY A 420 -6.10 -3.32 -7.08
N HIS A 421 -6.39 -2.92 -8.31
CA HIS A 421 -7.48 -2.02 -8.66
C HIS A 421 -8.46 -2.79 -9.54
N CYS A 422 -9.72 -2.84 -9.14
CA CYS A 422 -10.74 -3.55 -9.91
C CYS A 422 -12.12 -2.93 -9.74
N GLY A 423 -12.89 -2.94 -10.82
CA GLY A 423 -14.16 -2.25 -10.87
C GLY A 423 -14.74 -2.13 -12.26
N GLY A 424 -15.71 -1.25 -12.44
CA GLY A 424 -16.40 -1.02 -13.70
C GLY A 424 -17.91 -1.00 -13.52
N TYR A 425 -18.65 -1.54 -14.49
CA TYR A 425 -20.11 -1.56 -14.43
C TYR A 425 -20.63 -2.72 -13.57
N CYS A 426 -20.43 -2.60 -12.26
CA CYS A 426 -20.69 -3.65 -11.26
C CYS A 426 -19.76 -4.85 -11.46
N GLY A 427 -18.47 -4.55 -11.57
CA GLY A 427 -17.39 -5.51 -11.75
C GLY A 427 -16.68 -5.81 -10.44
N VAL A 428 -16.34 -7.09 -10.22
CA VAL A 428 -15.57 -7.55 -9.06
C VAL A 428 -14.44 -8.47 -9.52
N CYS A 429 -13.28 -8.34 -8.91
CA CYS A 429 -12.13 -9.22 -9.05
C CYS A 429 -11.89 -9.96 -7.76
N LEU A 430 -11.71 -11.27 -7.87
CA LEU A 430 -11.35 -12.14 -6.76
C LEU A 430 -10.37 -13.22 -7.26
N PRO A 431 -9.62 -13.85 -6.35
CA PRO A 431 -8.75 -14.98 -6.69
C PRO A 431 -9.53 -16.09 -7.40
N SER A 432 -8.86 -16.76 -8.34
CA SER A 432 -9.48 -17.65 -9.33
C SER A 432 -10.44 -18.68 -8.74
N ARG A 433 -11.65 -18.78 -9.31
CA ARG A 433 -12.66 -19.77 -8.91
C ARG A 433 -12.25 -21.21 -9.25
N LEU A 434 -11.46 -21.41 -10.30
CA LEU A 434 -10.94 -22.74 -10.68
C LEU A 434 -10.00 -23.33 -9.62
N LYS A 435 -9.39 -22.45 -8.81
CA LYS A 435 -8.57 -22.80 -7.64
C LYS A 435 -9.35 -22.65 -6.31
N GLY A 436 -10.68 -22.63 -6.32
CA GLY A 436 -11.48 -22.62 -5.08
C GLY A 436 -11.52 -21.28 -4.33
N ARG A 437 -11.23 -20.13 -4.98
CA ARG A 437 -11.13 -18.79 -4.35
C ARG A 437 -10.06 -18.71 -3.26
N VAL A 438 -8.98 -19.44 -3.43
CA VAL A 438 -7.82 -19.37 -2.55
C VAL A 438 -6.71 -18.56 -3.22
N LEU A 439 -5.73 -18.15 -2.42
CA LEU A 439 -4.53 -17.48 -2.92
C LEU A 439 -3.29 -18.35 -2.63
N PRO A 440 -2.63 -18.92 -3.65
CA PRO A 440 -1.48 -19.79 -3.46
C PRO A 440 -0.24 -19.01 -3.01
N LEU A 441 0.55 -19.61 -2.12
CA LEU A 441 1.77 -19.06 -1.53
C LEU A 441 2.99 -19.91 -1.88
N ASP A 442 4.14 -19.24 -1.96
CA ASP A 442 5.46 -19.87 -1.97
C ASP A 442 6.22 -19.49 -0.69
N VAL A 443 7.07 -20.41 -0.21
CA VAL A 443 7.97 -20.19 0.93
C VAL A 443 9.29 -19.62 0.43
N LEU A 444 9.81 -18.60 1.12
CA LEU A 444 11.01 -17.84 0.72
C LEU A 444 12.34 -18.59 0.81
#